data_AF-A0A7X6ZI66-F1
#
_entry.id   AF-A0A7X6ZI66-F1
#
_cell.length_a   1.000
_cell.length_b   1.000
_cell.length_c   1.000
_cell.angle_alpha   90.00
_cell.angle_beta   90.00
_cell.angle_gamma   90.00
#
_symmetry.space_group_name_H-M   'P 1'
#
loop_
_entity.id
_entity.type
_entity.pdbx_description
1 polymer ?
#
loop_
_entity_poly.entity_id
_entity_poly.type
_entity_poly.pdbx_seq_one_letter_code
_entity_poly.pdbx_strand_id
1 'polypeptide(L)'
;EKELAILAPGGCPTERHLVQAYRRKTLTKFQTEAEQHAFWAQLLKKTLPEVARWAANIPQLEDAIRTALVKRGGLGYLPPTPQTFPPSEAFISWVLASDALPMIAWLDGTSAGESDPPALFECLRAQGALALNIIPDRNHNIAQADQRALQLKKLAAVIDLAERLQMPINIGTEMNKAGQPFADDIGCEALRPYQHIFLRGARILVGQSILARYAGFAYAGRAARAEFGTDLRRQNDFFEGVGGLPPLTKPRADHLTSLNPTQAFSLLQDSVRRQAWAV
;
A
#
# COMPACT_ATOMS: atom_id res chain seq x y z
N GLU A 1 15.84 17.23 -17.51
CA GLU A 1 16.16 17.38 -16.08
C GLU A 1 15.76 18.75 -15.51
N LYS A 2 16.30 19.87 -16.00
CA LYS A 2 15.93 21.23 -15.53
C LYS A 2 14.43 21.55 -15.58
N GLU A 3 13.72 21.11 -16.63
CA GLU A 3 12.27 21.29 -16.77
C GLU A 3 11.44 20.40 -15.81
N LEU A 4 12.01 19.30 -15.33
CA LEU A 4 11.37 18.38 -14.36
C LEU A 4 11.54 18.85 -12.92
N ALA A 5 12.67 19.45 -12.58
CA ALA A 5 12.98 19.91 -11.22
C ALA A 5 11.99 20.96 -10.71
N ILE A 6 11.43 21.79 -11.60
CA ILE A 6 10.42 22.81 -11.28
C ILE A 6 9.06 22.18 -10.96
N LEU A 7 8.81 20.95 -11.46
CA LEU A 7 7.52 20.27 -11.30
C LEU A 7 7.45 19.40 -10.06
N ALA A 8 8.59 19.00 -9.50
CA ALA A 8 8.67 18.01 -8.44
C ALA A 8 8.87 18.70 -7.07
N PRO A 9 7.85 18.72 -6.19
CA PRO A 9 8.03 19.16 -4.82
C PRO A 9 9.16 18.34 -4.16
N GLY A 10 10.13 19.02 -3.55
CA GLY A 10 11.26 18.36 -2.88
C GLY A 10 12.34 17.78 -3.81
N GLY A 11 12.31 18.05 -5.12
CA GLY A 11 13.37 17.64 -6.04
C GLY A 11 13.36 16.16 -6.44
N CYS A 12 12.27 15.43 -6.14
CA CYS A 12 12.11 14.02 -6.48
C CYS A 12 11.09 13.84 -7.63
N PRO A 13 11.50 13.97 -8.90
CA PRO A 13 10.60 13.81 -10.03
C PRO A 13 10.03 12.39 -10.09
N THR A 14 8.78 12.28 -10.53
CA THR A 14 8.05 11.01 -10.67
C THR A 14 7.66 10.82 -12.13
N GLU A 15 7.18 9.62 -12.47
CA GLU A 15 6.54 9.34 -13.77
C GLU A 15 5.51 10.43 -14.15
N ARG A 16 4.71 10.90 -13.20
CA ARG A 16 3.69 11.93 -13.46
C ARG A 16 4.28 13.29 -13.80
N HIS A 17 5.37 13.67 -13.13
CA HIS A 17 6.10 14.90 -13.47
C HIS A 17 6.70 14.82 -14.89
N LEU A 18 7.16 13.64 -15.32
CA LEU A 18 7.65 13.42 -16.68
C LEU A 18 6.54 13.55 -17.73
N VAL A 19 5.38 12.95 -17.48
CA VAL A 19 4.20 13.06 -18.34
C VAL A 19 3.75 14.52 -18.47
N GLN A 20 3.70 15.24 -17.35
CA GLN A 20 3.38 16.67 -17.34
C GLN A 20 4.40 17.48 -18.13
N ALA A 21 5.70 17.14 -18.04
CA ALA A 21 6.75 17.79 -18.82
C ALA A 21 6.57 17.55 -20.32
N TYR A 22 6.25 16.33 -20.76
CA TYR A 22 5.95 16.04 -22.17
C TYR A 22 4.79 16.90 -22.69
N ARG A 23 3.69 16.98 -21.94
CA ARG A 23 2.55 17.83 -22.29
C ARG A 23 2.94 19.31 -22.34
N ARG A 24 3.66 19.83 -21.34
CA ARG A 24 4.11 21.23 -21.32
C ARG A 24 5.07 21.53 -22.48
N LYS A 25 5.86 20.56 -22.92
CA LYS A 25 6.78 20.72 -24.05
C LYS A 25 6.01 20.97 -25.35
N THR A 26 4.86 20.33 -25.56
CA THR A 26 4.07 20.57 -26.78
C THR A 26 3.52 22.00 -26.85
N LEU A 27 3.22 22.62 -25.69
CA LEU A 27 2.79 24.02 -25.62
C LEU A 27 3.85 25.02 -26.11
N THR A 28 5.13 24.65 -26.04
CA THR A 28 6.24 25.51 -26.47
C THR A 28 6.78 25.14 -27.85
N LYS A 29 6.43 23.95 -28.36
CA LYS A 29 6.91 23.43 -29.65
C LYS A 29 5.94 23.67 -30.80
N PHE A 30 4.64 23.73 -30.52
CA PHE A 30 3.61 23.95 -31.53
C PHE A 30 2.96 25.30 -31.32
N GLN A 31 2.63 25.98 -32.41
CA GLN A 31 2.10 27.35 -32.39
C GLN A 31 0.58 27.35 -32.21
N THR A 32 -0.10 26.28 -32.60
CA THR A 32 -1.56 26.17 -32.52
C THR A 32 -2.00 24.92 -31.76
N GLU A 33 -3.21 24.97 -31.19
CA GLU A 33 -3.83 23.80 -30.55
C GLU A 33 -4.07 22.66 -31.55
N ALA A 34 -4.38 22.99 -32.81
CA ALA A 34 -4.59 22.00 -33.87
C ALA A 34 -3.32 21.17 -34.13
N GLU A 35 -2.14 21.80 -34.17
CA GLU A 35 -0.86 21.12 -34.31
C GLU A 35 -0.56 20.21 -33.09
N GLN A 36 -0.86 20.67 -31.88
CA GLN A 36 -0.70 19.87 -30.66
C GLN A 36 -1.62 18.64 -30.69
N HIS A 37 -2.88 18.81 -31.07
CA HIS A 37 -3.83 17.71 -31.17
C HIS A 37 -3.41 16.71 -32.25
N ALA A 38 -2.91 17.18 -33.40
CA ALA A 38 -2.42 16.30 -34.46
C ALA A 38 -1.22 15.47 -34.01
N PHE A 39 -0.26 16.09 -33.32
CA PHE A 39 0.89 15.39 -32.75
C PHE A 39 0.46 14.29 -31.77
N TRP A 40 -0.42 14.62 -30.81
CA TRP A 40 -0.90 13.64 -29.84
C TRP A 40 -1.79 12.55 -30.47
N ALA A 41 -2.62 12.90 -31.46
CA ALA A 41 -3.44 11.93 -32.18
C ALA A 41 -2.57 10.88 -32.88
N GLN A 42 -1.51 11.33 -33.57
CA GLN A 42 -0.55 10.44 -34.21
C GLN A 42 0.20 9.58 -33.17
N LEU A 43 0.75 10.19 -32.13
CA LEU A 43 1.59 9.49 -31.15
C LEU A 43 0.80 8.48 -30.30
N LEU A 44 -0.42 8.86 -29.88
CA LEU A 44 -1.29 8.01 -29.06
C LEU A 44 -2.09 7.02 -29.90
N LYS A 45 -2.03 7.10 -31.24
CA LYS A 45 -2.83 6.32 -32.18
C LYS A 45 -4.33 6.49 -31.92
N LYS A 46 -4.76 7.76 -31.80
CA LYS A 46 -6.12 8.19 -31.50
C LYS A 46 -6.62 9.17 -32.53
N THR A 47 -7.94 9.39 -32.56
CA THR A 47 -8.53 10.37 -33.46
C THR A 47 -8.36 11.79 -32.93
N LEU A 48 -8.35 12.78 -33.82
CA LEU A 48 -8.32 14.20 -33.44
C LEU A 48 -9.46 14.59 -32.48
N PRO A 49 -10.74 14.19 -32.71
CA PRO A 49 -11.81 14.50 -31.77
C PRO A 49 -11.61 13.91 -30.38
N GLU A 50 -11.07 12.69 -30.26
CA GLU A 50 -10.76 12.09 -28.97
C GLU A 50 -9.71 12.89 -28.20
N VAL A 51 -8.63 13.27 -28.87
CA VAL A 51 -7.55 14.07 -28.28
C VAL A 51 -8.03 15.46 -27.89
N ALA A 52 -8.83 16.13 -28.72
CA ALA A 52 -9.40 17.43 -28.40
C ALA A 52 -10.27 17.37 -27.14
N ARG A 53 -11.09 16.32 -26.99
CA ARG A 53 -11.88 16.08 -25.77
C ARG A 53 -10.97 15.87 -24.55
N TRP A 54 -9.87 15.13 -24.69
CA TRP A 54 -8.92 14.93 -23.60
C TRP A 54 -8.12 16.18 -23.28
N ALA A 55 -7.81 17.04 -24.24
CA ALA A 55 -7.14 18.31 -23.99
C ALA A 55 -7.96 19.22 -23.05
N ALA A 56 -9.29 19.16 -23.14
CA ALA A 56 -10.20 19.81 -22.19
C ALA A 56 -10.25 19.11 -20.80
N ASN A 57 -9.74 17.87 -20.68
CA ASN A 57 -9.65 17.11 -19.45
C ASN A 57 -8.20 16.63 -19.21
N ILE A 58 -7.39 17.54 -18.67
CA ILE A 58 -5.95 17.34 -18.47
C ILE A 58 -5.58 15.99 -17.81
N PRO A 59 -6.23 15.56 -16.71
CA PRO A 59 -5.97 14.23 -16.14
C PRO A 59 -6.13 13.09 -17.13
N GLN A 60 -7.15 13.16 -18.00
CA GLN A 60 -7.41 12.14 -19.02
C GLN A 60 -6.34 12.14 -20.11
N LEU A 61 -5.91 13.32 -20.57
CA LEU A 61 -4.81 13.44 -21.54
C LEU A 61 -3.49 12.92 -20.97
N GLU A 62 -3.13 13.31 -19.74
CA GLU A 62 -1.90 12.84 -19.09
C GLU A 62 -1.92 11.31 -18.88
N ASP A 63 -3.04 10.72 -18.47
CA ASP A 63 -3.15 9.26 -18.36
C ASP A 63 -3.00 8.56 -19.72
N ALA A 64 -3.49 9.15 -20.80
CA ALA A 64 -3.30 8.61 -22.16
C ALA A 64 -1.81 8.67 -22.58
N ILE A 65 -1.14 9.81 -22.34
CA ILE A 65 0.30 9.98 -22.60
C ILE A 65 1.11 8.96 -21.80
N ARG A 66 0.81 8.83 -20.50
CA ARG A 66 1.48 7.89 -19.59
C ARG A 66 1.35 6.45 -20.05
N THR A 67 0.14 6.06 -20.49
CA THR A 67 -0.14 4.71 -21.00
C THR A 67 0.63 4.41 -22.27
N ALA A 68 0.72 5.37 -23.19
CA ALA A 68 1.41 5.17 -24.47
C ALA A 68 2.94 5.20 -24.35
N LEU A 69 3.48 6.07 -23.50
CA LEU A 69 4.91 6.35 -23.47
C LEU A 69 5.65 5.70 -22.31
N VAL A 70 5.09 5.70 -21.09
CA VAL A 70 5.88 5.38 -19.88
C VAL A 70 5.63 3.97 -19.36
N LYS A 71 4.43 3.43 -19.56
CA LYS A 71 4.10 2.07 -19.13
C LYS A 71 4.84 1.00 -19.93
N ARG A 72 4.92 -0.22 -19.38
CA ARG A 72 5.59 -1.39 -20.00
C ARG A 72 5.26 -1.52 -21.49
N GLY A 73 6.29 -1.52 -22.33
CA GLY A 73 6.17 -1.56 -23.79
C GLY A 73 6.12 -0.19 -24.47
N GLY A 74 6.00 0.90 -23.70
CA GLY A 74 6.11 2.28 -24.17
C GLY A 74 7.57 2.72 -24.33
N LEU A 75 7.79 3.77 -25.12
CA LEU A 75 9.11 4.27 -25.51
C LEU A 75 9.99 4.73 -24.33
N GLY A 76 9.38 5.25 -23.28
CA GLY A 76 10.03 5.73 -22.06
C GLY A 76 10.08 4.69 -20.94
N TYR A 77 9.60 3.46 -21.18
CA TYR A 77 9.66 2.40 -20.17
C TYR A 77 11.07 1.83 -20.06
N LEU A 78 11.61 1.86 -18.85
CA LEU A 78 12.81 1.12 -18.49
C LEU A 78 12.42 -0.02 -17.56
N PRO A 79 12.83 -1.27 -17.84
CA PRO A 79 12.59 -2.37 -16.92
C PRO A 79 13.32 -2.10 -15.59
N PRO A 80 12.75 -2.52 -14.47
CA PRO A 80 13.43 -2.40 -13.18
C PRO A 80 14.73 -3.21 -13.20
N THR A 81 15.78 -2.64 -12.62
CA THR A 81 17.09 -3.27 -12.44
C THR A 81 17.52 -3.13 -10.99
N PRO A 82 18.49 -3.93 -10.50
CA PRO A 82 19.06 -3.76 -9.17
C PRO A 82 19.61 -2.36 -8.86
N GLN A 83 19.93 -1.57 -9.90
CA GLN A 83 20.39 -0.17 -9.77
C GLN A 83 19.24 0.80 -9.52
N THR A 84 18.02 0.47 -9.96
CA THR A 84 16.82 1.33 -9.83
C THR A 84 15.89 0.86 -8.72
N PHE A 85 15.88 -0.44 -8.43
CA PHE A 85 15.12 -1.05 -7.35
C PHE A 85 15.99 -2.09 -6.63
N PRO A 86 16.04 -2.08 -5.29
CA PRO A 86 16.75 -3.12 -4.56
C PRO A 86 16.09 -4.50 -4.80
N PRO A 87 16.86 -5.61 -4.74
CA PRO A 87 16.28 -6.94 -4.62
C PRO A 87 15.32 -7.03 -3.43
N SER A 88 14.29 -7.86 -3.54
CA SER A 88 13.25 -7.97 -2.49
C SER A 88 13.83 -8.36 -1.13
N GLU A 89 14.79 -9.27 -1.10
CA GLU A 89 15.49 -9.67 0.12
C GLU A 89 16.23 -8.50 0.79
N ALA A 90 16.93 -7.68 0.00
CA ALA A 90 17.63 -6.50 0.52
C ALA A 90 16.65 -5.46 1.08
N PHE A 91 15.51 -5.25 0.40
CA PHE A 91 14.46 -4.37 0.88
C PHE A 91 13.83 -4.89 2.19
N ILE A 92 13.47 -6.18 2.24
CA ILE A 92 12.88 -6.79 3.43
C ILE A 92 13.84 -6.73 4.62
N SER A 93 15.13 -7.02 4.40
CA SER A 93 16.17 -6.91 5.42
C SER A 93 16.28 -5.48 5.98
N TRP A 94 16.23 -4.46 5.12
CA TRP A 94 16.23 -3.06 5.54
C TRP A 94 15.00 -2.68 6.37
N VAL A 95 13.81 -3.17 5.98
CA VAL A 95 12.57 -2.95 6.74
C VAL A 95 12.66 -3.60 8.13
N LEU A 96 13.15 -4.84 8.21
CA LEU A 96 13.35 -5.55 9.48
C LEU A 96 14.41 -4.87 10.36
N ALA A 97 15.48 -4.34 9.79
CA ALA A 97 16.50 -3.58 10.52
C ALA A 97 15.96 -2.29 11.14
N SER A 98 14.83 -1.80 10.63
CA SER A 98 14.08 -0.66 11.16
C SER A 98 12.99 -1.08 12.16
N ASP A 99 12.97 -2.35 12.59
CA ASP A 99 11.94 -2.96 13.44
C ASP A 99 10.49 -2.81 12.87
N ALA A 100 10.37 -2.59 11.56
CA ALA A 100 9.11 -2.44 10.85
C ALA A 100 8.60 -3.80 10.31
N LEU A 101 7.39 -3.81 9.72
CA LEU A 101 6.76 -5.02 9.18
C LEU A 101 6.88 -5.03 7.65
N PRO A 102 7.73 -5.89 7.06
CA PRO A 102 7.72 -6.11 5.63
C PRO A 102 6.41 -6.82 5.25
N MET A 103 5.73 -6.31 4.22
CA MET A 103 4.43 -6.81 3.80
C MET A 103 4.48 -7.36 2.39
N ILE A 104 3.82 -8.49 2.18
CA ILE A 104 3.51 -9.01 0.85
C ILE A 104 2.51 -8.06 0.22
N ALA A 105 2.84 -7.50 -0.94
CA ALA A 105 1.86 -6.78 -1.75
C ALA A 105 1.19 -7.75 -2.72
N TRP A 106 -0.14 -7.74 -2.74
CA TRP A 106 -0.94 -8.54 -3.67
C TRP A 106 -2.08 -7.67 -4.23
N LEU A 107 -2.27 -7.71 -5.55
CA LEU A 107 -3.21 -6.82 -6.22
C LEU A 107 -4.54 -7.48 -6.57
N ASP A 108 -4.51 -8.50 -7.43
CA ASP A 108 -5.74 -9.17 -7.90
C ASP A 108 -5.56 -10.66 -8.24
N GLY A 109 -4.34 -11.17 -8.15
CA GLY A 109 -4.04 -12.58 -8.38
C GLY A 109 -4.14 -13.02 -9.83
N THR A 110 -4.32 -12.10 -10.79
CA THR A 110 -4.48 -12.44 -12.21
C THR A 110 -3.16 -12.43 -12.97
N SER A 111 -2.14 -11.75 -12.44
CA SER A 111 -0.79 -11.77 -13.02
C SER A 111 -0.09 -13.11 -12.76
N ALA A 112 0.86 -13.47 -13.63
CA ALA A 112 1.65 -14.69 -13.46
C ALA A 112 2.34 -14.76 -12.08
N GLY A 113 2.84 -13.62 -11.58
CA GLY A 113 3.52 -13.54 -10.28
C GLY A 113 2.60 -13.64 -9.06
N GLU A 114 1.30 -13.43 -9.22
CA GLU A 114 0.33 -13.49 -8.12
C GLU A 114 -0.66 -14.66 -8.25
N SER A 115 -0.62 -15.37 -9.38
CA SER A 115 -1.58 -16.43 -9.71
C SER A 115 -1.46 -17.67 -8.81
N ASP A 116 -0.32 -17.84 -8.15
CA ASP A 116 -0.04 -18.86 -7.13
C ASP A 116 0.26 -18.19 -5.77
N PRO A 117 -0.77 -17.85 -4.97
CA PRO A 117 -0.57 -17.23 -3.66
C PRO A 117 0.26 -18.09 -2.69
N PRO A 118 0.08 -19.43 -2.57
CA PRO A 118 0.96 -20.25 -1.75
C PRO A 118 2.45 -20.09 -2.06
N ALA A 119 2.84 -20.17 -3.34
CA ALA A 119 4.25 -20.02 -3.72
C ALA A 119 4.77 -18.59 -3.48
N LEU A 120 3.94 -17.57 -3.76
CA LEU A 120 4.27 -16.17 -3.47
C LEU A 120 4.51 -15.95 -1.96
N PHE A 121 3.63 -16.48 -1.12
CA PHE A 121 3.73 -16.34 0.34
C PHE A 121 4.92 -17.10 0.88
N GLU A 122 5.16 -18.33 0.43
CA GLU A 122 6.33 -19.11 0.81
C GLU A 122 7.62 -18.35 0.49
N CYS A 123 7.76 -17.86 -0.74
CA CYS A 123 8.93 -17.11 -1.19
C CYS A 123 9.18 -15.85 -0.34
N LEU A 124 8.17 -15.00 -0.17
CA LEU A 124 8.36 -13.72 0.53
C LEU A 124 8.46 -13.88 2.06
N ARG A 125 7.81 -14.89 2.63
CA ARG A 125 7.97 -15.21 4.07
C ARG A 125 9.35 -15.80 4.36
N ALA A 126 9.89 -16.62 3.47
CA ALA A 126 11.27 -17.10 3.59
C ALA A 126 12.28 -15.94 3.60
N GLN A 127 11.96 -14.83 2.91
CA GLN A 127 12.75 -13.59 2.95
C GLN A 127 12.47 -12.72 4.18
N GLY A 128 11.40 -12.96 4.93
CA GLY A 128 11.07 -12.26 6.17
C GLY A 128 9.80 -11.39 6.14
N ALA A 129 8.93 -11.53 5.14
CA ALA A 129 7.64 -10.85 5.15
C ALA A 129 6.73 -11.36 6.28
N LEU A 130 6.05 -10.43 6.97
CA LEU A 130 5.30 -10.68 8.21
C LEU A 130 3.79 -10.42 8.08
N ALA A 131 3.37 -9.62 7.09
CA ALA A 131 1.98 -9.22 6.89
C ALA A 131 1.62 -9.19 5.40
N LEU A 132 0.32 -9.09 5.11
CA LEU A 132 -0.23 -8.95 3.76
C LEU A 132 -0.78 -7.52 3.58
N ASN A 133 -0.53 -6.89 2.45
CA ASN A 133 -1.10 -5.61 2.05
C ASN A 133 -1.90 -5.76 0.76
N ILE A 134 -3.20 -5.42 0.81
CA ILE A 134 -4.13 -5.52 -0.33
C ILE A 134 -4.96 -4.24 -0.51
N ILE A 135 -5.59 -4.09 -1.67
CA ILE A 135 -6.48 -2.97 -2.01
C ILE A 135 -7.84 -3.57 -2.39
N PRO A 136 -8.68 -3.93 -1.40
CA PRO A 136 -9.85 -4.77 -1.66
C PRO A 136 -10.89 -4.07 -2.54
N ASP A 137 -10.99 -2.73 -2.53
CA ASP A 137 -11.89 -2.01 -3.45
C ASP A 137 -11.67 -2.39 -4.92
N ARG A 138 -10.42 -2.61 -5.33
CA ARG A 138 -10.07 -2.99 -6.71
C ARG A 138 -10.60 -4.36 -7.11
N ASN A 139 -10.81 -5.26 -6.15
CA ASN A 139 -11.21 -6.63 -6.44
C ASN A 139 -12.73 -6.80 -6.58
N HIS A 140 -13.52 -5.87 -6.04
CA HIS A 140 -14.99 -5.94 -6.07
C HIS A 140 -15.63 -4.83 -6.91
N ASN A 141 -15.02 -3.65 -7.00
CA ASN A 141 -15.53 -2.50 -7.76
C ASN A 141 -15.19 -2.64 -9.26
N ILE A 142 -15.77 -3.68 -9.89
CA ILE A 142 -15.49 -4.08 -11.27
C ILE A 142 -16.81 -4.23 -12.03
N ALA A 143 -16.93 -3.52 -13.17
CA ALA A 143 -18.15 -3.52 -13.97
C ALA A 143 -18.43 -4.85 -14.67
N GLN A 144 -17.39 -5.58 -15.10
CA GLN A 144 -17.55 -6.88 -15.76
C GLN A 144 -17.78 -7.99 -14.72
N ALA A 145 -18.94 -8.64 -14.80
CA ALA A 145 -19.38 -9.62 -13.81
C ALA A 145 -18.42 -10.82 -13.67
N ASP A 146 -17.93 -11.38 -14.77
CA ASP A 146 -17.02 -12.54 -14.73
C ASP A 146 -15.66 -12.18 -14.13
N GLN A 147 -15.12 -11.00 -14.49
CA GLN A 147 -13.89 -10.49 -13.90
C GLN A 147 -14.06 -10.24 -12.40
N ARG A 148 -15.19 -9.65 -12.00
CA ARG A 148 -15.54 -9.43 -10.59
C ARG A 148 -15.60 -10.74 -9.83
N ALA A 149 -16.30 -11.74 -10.35
CA ALA A 149 -16.42 -13.05 -9.72
C ALA A 149 -15.06 -13.73 -9.54
N LEU A 150 -14.19 -13.67 -10.56
CA LEU A 150 -12.84 -14.21 -10.48
C LEU A 150 -11.99 -13.50 -9.42
N GLN A 151 -11.99 -12.17 -9.40
CA GLN A 151 -11.18 -11.41 -8.45
C GLN A 151 -11.69 -11.56 -7.01
N LEU A 152 -13.00 -11.66 -6.79
CA LEU A 152 -13.57 -11.98 -5.48
C LEU A 152 -13.15 -13.38 -4.99
N LYS A 153 -13.15 -14.38 -5.87
CA LYS A 153 -12.66 -15.73 -5.52
C LYS A 153 -11.19 -15.71 -5.13
N LYS A 154 -10.37 -14.96 -5.86
CA LYS A 154 -8.93 -14.81 -5.59
C LYS A 154 -8.67 -14.02 -4.29
N LEU A 155 -9.44 -12.97 -4.03
CA LEU A 155 -9.42 -12.21 -2.79
C LEU A 155 -9.74 -13.11 -1.59
N ALA A 156 -10.81 -13.90 -1.67
CA ALA A 156 -11.16 -14.86 -0.62
C ALA A 156 -9.98 -15.83 -0.34
N ALA A 157 -9.39 -16.40 -1.40
CA ALA A 157 -8.29 -17.34 -1.27
C ALA A 157 -7.04 -16.74 -0.60
N VAL A 158 -6.69 -15.49 -0.92
CA VAL A 158 -5.51 -14.83 -0.32
C VAL A 158 -5.75 -14.41 1.13
N ILE A 159 -6.98 -14.00 1.47
CA ILE A 159 -7.39 -13.70 2.85
C ILE A 159 -7.33 -14.97 3.70
N ASP A 160 -7.93 -16.06 3.21
CA ASP A 160 -7.92 -17.36 3.91
C ASP A 160 -6.50 -17.88 4.12
N LEU A 161 -5.61 -17.68 3.14
CA LEU A 161 -4.22 -18.07 3.26
C LEU A 161 -3.48 -17.24 4.32
N ALA A 162 -3.66 -15.92 4.33
CA ALA A 162 -3.05 -15.05 5.33
C ALA A 162 -3.52 -15.40 6.75
N GLU A 163 -4.82 -15.65 6.95
CA GLU A 163 -5.35 -16.08 8.25
C GLU A 163 -4.76 -17.41 8.71
N ARG A 164 -4.69 -18.43 7.83
CA ARG A 164 -4.04 -19.72 8.15
C ARG A 164 -2.58 -19.54 8.57
N LEU A 165 -1.89 -18.58 7.96
CA LEU A 165 -0.48 -18.28 8.24
C LEU A 165 -0.27 -17.27 9.37
N GLN A 166 -1.35 -16.82 10.03
CA GLN A 166 -1.32 -15.79 11.07
C GLN A 166 -0.64 -14.49 10.62
N MET A 167 -0.82 -14.12 9.35
CA MET A 167 -0.31 -12.87 8.79
C MET A 167 -1.36 -11.76 8.92
N PRO A 168 -1.07 -10.65 9.63
CA PRO A 168 -1.96 -9.50 9.69
C PRO A 168 -2.23 -8.94 8.29
N ILE A 169 -3.47 -8.50 8.03
CA ILE A 169 -3.86 -7.91 6.74
C ILE A 169 -3.99 -6.39 6.89
N ASN A 170 -3.17 -5.64 6.15
CA ASN A 170 -3.33 -4.23 5.92
C ASN A 170 -4.16 -3.98 4.66
N ILE A 171 -5.12 -3.06 4.75
CA ILE A 171 -5.89 -2.60 3.59
C ILE A 171 -5.77 -1.09 3.46
N GLY A 172 -5.99 -0.59 2.25
CA GLY A 172 -6.12 0.84 2.00
C GLY A 172 -6.41 1.13 0.54
N THR A 173 -6.75 2.38 0.24
CA THR A 173 -7.27 2.77 -1.08
C THR A 173 -6.16 3.19 -2.07
N GLU A 174 -4.89 3.11 -1.66
CA GLU A 174 -3.68 3.63 -2.33
C GLU A 174 -3.64 5.16 -2.46
N MET A 175 -4.81 5.82 -2.54
CA MET A 175 -5.01 7.27 -2.73
C MET A 175 -4.13 7.85 -3.85
N ASN A 176 -3.84 7.04 -4.85
CA ASN A 176 -2.94 7.38 -5.94
C ASN A 176 -3.65 8.05 -7.11
N LYS A 177 -4.99 8.11 -7.13
CA LYS A 177 -5.79 8.71 -8.19
C LYS A 177 -6.95 9.54 -7.62
N ALA A 178 -7.24 10.67 -8.26
CA ALA A 178 -8.43 11.46 -7.96
C ALA A 178 -9.71 10.61 -8.10
N GLY A 179 -10.62 10.75 -7.12
CA GLY A 179 -11.89 10.01 -7.06
C GLY A 179 -11.85 8.69 -6.30
N GLN A 180 -10.69 8.27 -5.78
CA GLN A 180 -10.64 7.14 -4.84
C GLN A 180 -11.26 7.53 -3.49
N PRO A 181 -11.94 6.59 -2.81
CA PRO A 181 -12.53 6.86 -1.50
C PRO A 181 -11.42 7.10 -0.45
N PHE A 182 -11.79 7.80 0.62
CA PHE A 182 -10.89 8.03 1.76
C PHE A 182 -10.53 6.72 2.49
N ALA A 183 -11.48 5.79 2.57
CA ALA A 183 -11.30 4.46 3.14
C ALA A 183 -12.15 3.44 2.38
N ASP A 184 -11.74 2.17 2.39
CA ASP A 184 -12.53 1.08 1.84
C ASP A 184 -13.87 0.94 2.61
N ASP A 185 -14.98 0.75 1.88
CA ASP A 185 -16.27 0.40 2.49
C ASP A 185 -16.30 -1.09 2.85
N ILE A 186 -15.81 -1.40 4.05
CA ILE A 186 -15.82 -2.76 4.59
C ILE A 186 -17.22 -3.26 4.98
N GLY A 187 -18.26 -2.40 4.91
CA GLY A 187 -19.66 -2.76 5.15
C GLY A 187 -20.37 -3.28 3.90
N CYS A 188 -19.79 -3.09 2.72
CA CYS A 188 -20.37 -3.54 1.46
C CYS A 188 -20.46 -5.08 1.40
N GLU A 189 -21.36 -5.59 0.57
CA GLU A 189 -21.64 -7.03 0.46
C GLU A 189 -20.38 -7.89 0.26
N ALA A 190 -19.46 -7.42 -0.59
CA ALA A 190 -18.25 -8.14 -0.94
C ALA A 190 -17.22 -8.23 0.22
N LEU A 191 -17.16 -7.20 1.08
CA LEU A 191 -16.10 -7.07 2.08
C LEU A 191 -16.59 -7.33 3.51
N ARG A 192 -17.90 -7.25 3.77
CA ARG A 192 -18.50 -7.50 5.08
C ARG A 192 -18.07 -8.81 5.74
N PRO A 193 -17.92 -9.95 5.03
CA PRO A 193 -17.45 -11.19 5.65
C PRO A 193 -16.05 -11.07 6.29
N TYR A 194 -15.21 -10.17 5.77
CA TYR A 194 -13.82 -10.00 6.18
C TYR A 194 -13.60 -8.80 7.11
N GLN A 195 -14.66 -8.07 7.48
CA GLN A 195 -14.56 -6.85 8.29
C GLN A 195 -13.74 -7.07 9.57
N HIS A 196 -14.00 -8.16 10.29
CA HIS A 196 -13.29 -8.49 11.53
C HIS A 196 -11.80 -8.75 11.30
N ILE A 197 -11.43 -9.36 10.17
CA ILE A 197 -10.05 -9.64 9.78
C ILE A 197 -9.31 -8.33 9.48
N PHE A 198 -9.95 -7.43 8.72
CA PHE A 198 -9.37 -6.12 8.39
C PHE A 198 -9.20 -5.25 9.63
N LEU A 199 -10.19 -5.25 10.54
CA LEU A 199 -10.09 -4.53 11.82
C LEU A 199 -8.99 -5.11 12.72
N ARG A 200 -8.84 -6.44 12.75
CA ARG A 200 -7.75 -7.10 13.48
C ARG A 200 -6.38 -6.69 12.94
N GLY A 201 -6.19 -6.74 11.62
CA GLY A 201 -4.95 -6.29 10.98
C GLY A 201 -4.63 -4.83 11.28
N ALA A 202 -5.61 -3.93 11.16
CA ALA A 202 -5.45 -2.51 11.50
C ALA A 202 -5.05 -2.31 12.97
N ARG A 203 -5.70 -3.02 13.90
CA ARG A 203 -5.34 -2.98 15.33
C ARG A 203 -3.93 -3.47 15.58
N ILE A 204 -3.49 -4.56 14.94
CA ILE A 204 -2.11 -5.04 15.08
C ILE A 204 -1.10 -3.97 14.64
N LEU A 205 -1.36 -3.23 13.57
CA LEU A 205 -0.49 -2.14 13.11
C LEU A 205 -0.49 -0.92 14.05
N VAL A 206 -1.64 -0.59 14.63
CA VAL A 206 -1.74 0.44 15.68
C VAL A 206 -0.98 0.00 16.94
N GLY A 207 -1.18 -1.24 17.38
CA GLY A 207 -0.49 -1.83 18.53
C GLY A 207 1.01 -1.85 18.32
N GLN A 208 1.47 -2.22 17.12
CA GLN A 208 2.87 -2.12 16.71
C GLN A 208 3.39 -0.71 16.88
N SER A 209 2.67 0.29 16.37
CA SER A 209 3.09 1.69 16.43
C SER A 209 3.19 2.20 17.86
N ILE A 210 2.24 1.83 18.72
CA ILE A 210 2.24 2.19 20.15
C ILE A 210 3.40 1.51 20.89
N LEU A 211 3.53 0.19 20.77
CA LEU A 211 4.55 -0.58 21.49
C LEU A 211 5.97 -0.24 21.02
N ALA A 212 6.20 -0.11 19.71
CA ALA A 212 7.51 0.29 19.18
C ALA A 212 7.90 1.68 19.68
N ARG A 213 6.97 2.64 19.67
CA ARG A 213 7.24 4.03 20.04
C ARG A 213 7.50 4.22 21.54
N TYR A 214 6.69 3.59 22.39
CA TYR A 214 6.70 3.90 23.83
C TYR A 214 7.39 2.84 24.68
N ALA A 215 7.43 1.58 24.22
CA ALA A 215 7.97 0.46 24.97
C ALA A 215 9.23 -0.16 24.33
N GLY A 216 9.68 0.34 23.17
CA GLY A 216 10.76 -0.29 22.41
C GLY A 216 10.47 -1.75 22.03
N PHE A 217 9.18 -2.10 21.94
CA PHE A 217 8.71 -3.46 21.77
C PHE A 217 8.01 -3.61 20.41
N ALA A 218 8.80 -3.68 19.35
CA ALA A 218 8.27 -3.84 18.01
C ALA A 218 7.94 -5.30 17.69
N TYR A 219 6.94 -5.51 16.83
CA TYR A 219 6.42 -6.77 16.31
C TYR A 219 7.51 -7.61 15.66
N ALA A 220 8.36 -6.99 14.83
CA ALA A 220 9.51 -7.65 14.21
C ALA A 220 10.77 -7.64 15.10
N GLY A 221 10.70 -6.99 16.27
CA GLY A 221 11.84 -6.72 17.13
C GLY A 221 12.28 -7.93 17.96
N ARG A 222 13.51 -7.86 18.47
CA ARG A 222 14.12 -8.96 19.26
C ARG A 222 13.31 -9.31 20.51
N ALA A 223 12.75 -8.33 21.21
CA ALA A 223 11.98 -8.55 22.43
C ALA A 223 10.68 -9.33 22.16
N ALA A 224 9.93 -8.96 21.11
CA ALA A 224 8.73 -9.71 20.72
C ALA A 224 9.07 -11.14 20.29
N ARG A 225 10.16 -11.34 19.55
CA ARG A 225 10.63 -12.67 19.17
C ARG A 225 10.99 -13.54 20.38
N ALA A 226 11.64 -12.96 21.39
CA ALA A 226 11.99 -13.67 22.62
C ALA A 226 10.75 -14.04 23.44
N GLU A 227 9.73 -13.16 23.47
CA GLU A 227 8.49 -13.36 24.23
C GLU A 227 7.54 -14.39 23.59
N PHE A 228 7.36 -14.33 22.27
CA PHE A 228 6.34 -15.14 21.57
C PHE A 228 6.92 -16.33 20.79
N GLY A 229 8.21 -16.30 20.45
CA GLY A 229 8.84 -17.36 19.66
C GLY A 229 8.11 -17.61 18.34
N THR A 230 7.56 -18.80 18.17
CA THR A 230 6.78 -19.22 16.99
C THR A 230 5.27 -19.12 17.18
N ASP A 231 4.79 -18.68 18.35
CA ASP A 231 3.36 -18.51 18.63
C ASP A 231 2.84 -17.18 18.08
N LEU A 232 2.68 -17.15 16.76
CA LEU A 232 2.19 -15.97 16.03
C LEU A 232 0.76 -15.60 16.43
N ARG A 233 -0.05 -16.56 16.91
CA ARG A 233 -1.41 -16.27 17.37
C ARG A 233 -1.37 -15.43 18.63
N ARG A 234 -0.63 -15.88 19.66
CA ARG A 234 -0.46 -15.11 20.90
C ARG A 234 0.19 -13.76 20.63
N GLN A 235 1.16 -13.70 19.72
CA GLN A 235 1.75 -12.42 19.30
C GLN A 235 0.67 -11.50 18.71
N ASN A 236 -0.07 -11.96 17.69
CA ASN A 236 -1.13 -11.18 17.07
C ASN A 236 -2.18 -10.70 18.08
N ASP A 237 -2.62 -11.58 18.98
CA ASP A 237 -3.64 -11.26 19.98
C ASP A 237 -3.14 -10.18 20.96
N PHE A 238 -1.86 -10.19 21.33
CA PHE A 238 -1.28 -9.14 22.16
C PHE A 238 -1.22 -7.79 21.45
N PHE A 239 -0.69 -7.75 20.22
CA PHE A 239 -0.59 -6.51 19.44
C PHE A 239 -1.98 -5.97 19.06
N GLU A 240 -2.92 -6.86 18.71
CA GLU A 240 -4.33 -6.51 18.51
C GLU A 240 -4.92 -5.89 19.77
N GLY A 241 -4.69 -6.51 20.93
CA GLY A 241 -5.19 -6.02 22.22
C GLY A 241 -4.72 -4.59 22.51
N VAL A 242 -3.45 -4.28 22.25
CA VAL A 242 -2.92 -2.91 22.42
C VAL A 242 -3.56 -1.95 21.42
N GLY A 243 -3.65 -2.33 20.15
CA GLY A 243 -4.30 -1.48 19.14
C GLY A 243 -5.81 -1.35 19.27
N GLY A 244 -6.44 -2.24 20.04
CA GLY A 244 -7.85 -2.20 20.40
C GLY A 244 -8.17 -1.35 21.62
N LEU A 245 -7.17 -0.79 22.31
CA LEU A 245 -7.40 0.17 23.41
C LEU A 245 -8.12 1.43 22.91
N PRO A 246 -8.80 2.19 23.81
CA PRO A 246 -9.40 3.46 23.44
C PRO A 246 -8.38 4.39 22.75
N PRO A 247 -8.79 5.23 21.79
CA PRO A 247 -7.88 6.06 21.01
C PRO A 247 -6.86 6.82 21.87
N LEU A 248 -5.59 6.77 21.45
CA LEU A 248 -4.51 7.41 22.18
C LEU A 248 -4.68 8.94 22.16
N THR A 249 -4.87 9.53 23.33
CA THR A 249 -4.95 10.99 23.48
C THR A 249 -3.58 11.59 23.75
N LYS A 250 -3.42 12.90 23.51
CA LYS A 250 -2.16 13.62 23.78
C LYS A 250 -1.69 13.45 25.24
N PRO A 251 -2.54 13.62 26.27
CA PRO A 251 -2.10 13.39 27.66
C PRO A 251 -1.62 11.96 27.92
N ARG A 252 -2.27 10.96 27.34
CA ARG A 252 -1.86 9.55 27.46
C ARG A 252 -0.53 9.29 26.76
N ALA A 253 -0.35 9.84 25.56
CA ALA A 253 0.91 9.77 24.83
C ALA A 253 2.06 10.43 25.60
N ASP A 254 1.81 11.59 26.24
CA ASP A 254 2.80 12.29 27.06
C ASP A 254 3.17 11.48 28.30
N HIS A 255 2.18 10.87 28.96
CA HIS A 255 2.44 9.98 30.09
C HIS A 255 3.29 8.77 29.66
N LEU A 256 2.93 8.07 28.59
CA LEU A 256 3.72 6.96 28.06
C LEU A 256 5.16 7.37 27.71
N THR A 257 5.35 8.60 27.19
CA THR A 257 6.68 9.15 26.87
C THR A 257 7.50 9.44 28.13
N SER A 258 6.85 9.79 29.24
CA SER A 258 7.52 10.06 30.52
C SER A 258 8.01 8.80 31.24
N LEU A 259 7.47 7.63 30.87
CA LEU A 259 7.86 6.34 31.41
C LEU A 259 9.11 5.81 30.70
N ASN A 260 9.92 5.01 31.40
CA ASN A 260 10.91 4.20 30.70
C ASN A 260 10.25 3.04 29.94
N PRO A 261 10.93 2.42 28.94
CA PRO A 261 10.33 1.39 28.09
C PRO A 261 9.71 0.21 28.85
N THR A 262 10.34 -0.25 29.93
CA THR A 262 9.84 -1.36 30.76
C THR A 262 8.55 -0.99 31.49
N GLN A 263 8.48 0.22 32.05
CA GLN A 263 7.28 0.74 32.71
C GLN A 263 6.14 0.93 31.71
N ALA A 264 6.42 1.52 30.55
CA ALA A 264 5.45 1.70 29.48
C ALA A 264 4.90 0.34 29.00
N PHE A 265 5.76 -0.66 28.83
CA PHE A 265 5.35 -2.01 28.46
C PHE A 265 4.41 -2.63 29.51
N SER A 266 4.76 -2.58 30.80
CA SER A 266 3.91 -3.12 31.87
C SER A 266 2.55 -2.43 31.92
N LEU A 267 2.51 -1.11 31.77
CA LEU A 267 1.25 -0.35 31.74
C LEU A 267 0.38 -0.76 30.55
N LEU A 268 0.97 -0.97 29.37
CA LEU A 268 0.26 -1.44 28.18
C LEU A 268 -0.27 -2.86 28.37
N GLN A 269 0.51 -3.78 28.96
CA GLN A 269 0.05 -5.13 29.29
C GLN A 269 -1.16 -5.10 30.24
N ASP A 270 -1.09 -4.30 31.31
CA ASP A 270 -2.20 -4.16 32.25
C ASP A 270 -3.43 -3.51 31.60
N SER A 271 -3.21 -2.56 30.69
CA SER A 271 -4.29 -1.93 29.92
C SER A 271 -5.02 -2.94 29.03
N VAL A 272 -4.28 -3.84 28.36
CA VAL A 272 -4.85 -4.92 27.54
C VAL A 272 -5.68 -5.86 28.40
N ARG A 273 -5.18 -6.29 29.57
CA ARG A 273 -5.94 -7.15 30.50
C ARG A 273 -7.24 -6.52 30.97
N ARG A 274 -7.27 -5.19 31.13
CA ARG A 274 -8.45 -4.41 31.54
C ARG A 274 -9.35 -4.00 30.37
N GLN A 275 -8.90 -4.20 29.12
CA GLN A 275 -9.53 -3.65 27.91
C GLN A 275 -9.77 -2.13 27.98
N ALA A 276 -8.94 -1.43 28.76
CA ALA A 276 -9.01 0.00 29.02
C ALA A 276 -7.66 0.49 29.54
N TRP A 277 -7.34 1.76 29.32
CA TRP A 277 -6.09 2.34 29.81
C TRP A 277 -5.96 2.21 31.33
N ALA A 278 -4.93 1.51 31.79
CA ALA A 278 -4.54 1.45 33.19
C ALA A 278 -4.17 2.86 33.70
N VAL A 279 -4.30 3.04 35.02
CA VAL A 279 -3.94 4.30 35.72
C VAL A 279 -2.53 4.19 36.21
#